data_AF-A0A355CBZ3-F1
#
_entry.id   AF-A0A355CBZ3-F1
#
_cell.length_a   1.000
_cell.length_b   1.000
_cell.length_c   1.000
_cell.angle_alpha   90.00
_cell.angle_beta   90.00
_cell.angle_gamma   90.00
#
_symmetry.space_group_name_H-M   'P 1'
#
loop_
_entity.id
_entity.type
_entity.pdbx_description
1 polymer ?
#
loop_
_entity_poly.entity_id
_entity_poly.type
_entity_poly.pdbx_seq_one_letter_code
_entity_poly.pdbx_strand_id
1 'polypeptide(L)'
;FILSNKHPNLTVDPENGLVSTYGRDVAVSWMNAVQNGKPVTPRSGYLVEFNALWHNALKFAEEVAAATNKEVLATTYEEKALKAQQSFIETFLNDAGYLYDYVDGTYADRNVRPNMIFAVS
;
A
#
# COMPACT_ATOMS: atom_id res chain seq x y z
N PHE A 1 4.53 -9.86 -10.83
CA PHE A 1 5.61 -8.85 -10.73
C PHE A 1 5.73 -8.34 -9.30
N ILE A 2 4.77 -7.56 -8.79
CA ILE A 2 4.76 -7.07 -7.39
C ILE A 2 4.62 -8.22 -6.38
N LEU A 3 3.65 -9.13 -6.55
CA LEU A 3 3.51 -10.34 -5.70
C LEU A 3 4.76 -11.24 -5.64
N SER A 4 5.63 -11.12 -6.64
CA SER A 4 6.86 -11.89 -6.71
C SER A 4 8.06 -11.09 -6.18
N ASN A 5 7.82 -9.93 -5.55
CA ASN A 5 8.82 -9.00 -5.04
C ASN A 5 9.90 -8.62 -6.07
N LYS A 6 9.47 -8.42 -7.33
CA LYS A 6 10.35 -8.00 -8.44
C LYS A 6 10.30 -6.49 -8.72
N HIS A 7 9.44 -5.75 -8.02
CA HIS A 7 9.35 -4.30 -8.18
C HIS A 7 10.50 -3.62 -7.39
N PRO A 8 11.23 -2.66 -7.98
CA PRO A 8 12.44 -2.11 -7.36
C PRO A 8 12.20 -1.36 -6.05
N ASN A 9 11.01 -0.75 -5.90
CA ASN A 9 10.68 0.10 -4.75
C ASN A 9 9.57 -0.48 -3.86
N LEU A 10 9.01 -1.65 -4.19
CA LEU A 10 7.85 -2.20 -3.48
C LEU A 10 8.10 -3.66 -3.12
N THR A 11 7.87 -3.96 -1.85
CA THR A 11 7.96 -5.31 -1.30
C THR A 11 6.66 -5.65 -0.60
N VAL A 12 6.04 -6.77 -0.99
CA VAL A 12 4.89 -7.33 -0.30
C VAL A 12 5.36 -7.99 0.99
N ASP A 13 4.80 -7.58 2.12
CA ASP A 13 5.00 -8.25 3.40
C ASP A 13 4.18 -9.55 3.42
N PRO A 14 4.82 -10.72 3.59
CA PRO A 14 4.13 -12.00 3.58
C PRO A 14 3.16 -12.18 4.76
N GLU A 15 3.37 -11.49 5.89
CA GLU A 15 2.61 -11.65 7.12
C GLU A 15 1.27 -10.91 7.08
N ASN A 16 1.21 -9.74 6.43
CA ASN A 16 0.02 -8.88 6.39
C ASN A 16 -0.49 -8.58 4.95
N GLY A 17 0.27 -8.92 3.91
CA GLY A 17 -0.14 -8.71 2.52
C GLY A 17 -0.08 -7.26 2.02
N LEU A 18 0.38 -6.33 2.86
CA LEU A 18 0.60 -4.93 2.50
C LEU A 18 1.89 -4.75 1.69
N VAL A 19 1.97 -3.66 0.94
CA VAL A 19 3.19 -3.24 0.21
C VAL A 19 3.93 -2.16 0.99
N SER A 20 5.20 -2.44 1.26
CA SER A 20 6.15 -1.50 1.86
C SER A 20 7.08 -0.88 0.81
N THR A 21 7.60 0.30 1.13
CA THR A 21 8.62 0.98 0.32
C THR A 21 9.72 1.56 1.21
N TYR A 22 10.89 1.83 0.64
CA TYR A 22 11.99 2.50 1.33
C TYR A 22 12.14 3.94 0.80
N GLY A 23 11.61 4.91 1.54
CA GLY A 23 11.58 6.31 1.14
C GLY A 23 12.30 7.27 2.08
N ARG A 24 13.23 6.76 2.91
CA ARG A 24 14.02 7.58 3.84
C ARG A 24 15.05 8.43 3.10
N ASP A 25 15.71 7.85 2.11
CA ASP A 25 16.76 8.51 1.32
C ASP A 25 16.34 8.82 -0.12
N VAL A 26 15.25 8.23 -0.60
CA VAL A 26 14.77 8.37 -1.98
C VAL A 26 13.31 8.80 -1.97
N ALA A 27 12.97 9.73 -2.86
CA ALA A 27 11.60 10.15 -3.07
C ALA A 27 10.83 9.09 -3.88
N VAL A 28 10.13 8.19 -3.17
CA VAL A 28 9.41 7.04 -3.77
C VAL A 28 7.92 7.28 -4.03
N SER A 29 7.33 8.30 -3.40
CA SER A 29 5.92 8.69 -3.59
C SER A 29 5.79 9.88 -4.53
N TRP A 30 4.56 10.22 -4.94
CA TRP A 30 4.31 11.40 -5.78
C TRP A 30 4.71 12.72 -5.09
N MET A 31 4.78 12.74 -3.75
CA MET A 31 5.35 13.84 -2.97
C MET A 31 6.89 13.81 -3.06
N ASN A 32 7.43 14.01 -4.26
CA ASN A 32 8.83 13.74 -4.60
C ASN A 32 9.75 14.97 -4.59
N ALA A 33 9.39 16.02 -3.85
CA ALA A 33 10.25 17.19 -3.69
C ALA A 33 11.57 16.81 -2.98
N VAL A 34 12.70 17.28 -3.51
CA VAL A 34 14.05 16.99 -3.00
C VAL A 34 14.81 18.30 -2.75
N GLN A 35 15.50 18.40 -1.63
CA GLN A 35 16.40 19.50 -1.30
C GLN A 35 17.74 18.94 -0.78
N ASN A 36 18.86 19.43 -1.32
CA ASN A 36 20.21 18.96 -1.00
C ASN A 36 20.38 17.43 -1.09
N GLY A 37 19.74 16.82 -2.10
CA GLY A 37 19.80 15.38 -2.34
C GLY A 37 18.96 14.51 -1.40
N LYS A 38 18.13 15.11 -0.54
CA LYS A 38 17.22 14.38 0.36
C LYS A 38 15.74 14.71 0.12
N PRO A 39 14.82 13.75 0.32
CA PRO A 39 13.39 14.04 0.27
C PRO A 39 13.00 15.13 1.27
N VAL A 40 12.21 16.10 0.83
CA VAL A 40 11.64 17.15 1.70
C VAL A 40 10.58 16.54 2.63
N THR A 41 9.83 15.56 2.13
CA THR A 41 8.84 14.80 2.90
C THR A 41 9.15 13.31 2.75
N PRO A 42 10.10 12.76 3.53
CA PRO A 42 10.42 11.34 3.48
C PRO A 42 9.21 10.54 3.96
N ARG A 43 8.80 9.53 3.18
CA ARG A 43 7.69 8.63 3.49
C ARG A 43 8.14 7.21 3.16
N SER A 44 8.15 6.34 4.16
CA SER A 44 8.70 4.98 4.10
C SER A 44 7.76 4.01 4.80
N GLY A 45 7.98 2.71 4.62
CA GLY A 45 7.10 1.68 5.16
C GLY A 45 5.82 1.56 4.35
N TYR A 46 4.68 1.47 5.03
CA TYR A 46 3.36 1.39 4.41
C TYR A 46 2.80 2.78 4.17
N LEU A 47 2.68 3.17 2.89
CA LEU A 47 2.00 4.41 2.51
C LEU A 47 0.52 4.13 2.28
N VAL A 48 -0.35 5.04 2.73
CA VAL A 48 -1.80 4.86 2.66
C VAL A 48 -2.31 4.69 1.22
N GLU A 49 -1.84 5.52 0.29
CA GLU A 49 -2.29 5.47 -1.10
C GLU A 49 -1.73 4.26 -1.85
N PHE A 50 -0.51 3.81 -1.51
CA PHE A 50 0.07 2.62 -2.13
C PHE A 50 -0.73 1.38 -1.76
N ASN A 51 -1.14 1.26 -0.49
CA ASN A 51 -1.88 0.10 -0.02
C ASN A 51 -3.35 0.12 -0.43
N ALA A 52 -3.98 1.30 -0.53
CA ALA A 52 -5.30 1.43 -1.12
C ALA A 52 -5.30 0.98 -2.60
N LEU A 53 -4.38 1.51 -3.40
CA LEU A 53 -4.23 1.13 -4.81
C LEU A 53 -3.83 -0.34 -4.98
N TRP A 54 -3.04 -0.88 -4.06
CA TRP A 54 -2.64 -2.28 -4.06
C TRP A 54 -3.83 -3.23 -3.85
N HIS A 55 -4.67 -2.95 -2.85
CA HIS A 55 -5.91 -3.70 -2.65
C HIS A 55 -6.81 -3.63 -3.90
N ASN A 56 -7.02 -2.43 -4.45
CA ASN A 56 -7.79 -2.25 -5.68
C ASN A 56 -7.21 -3.06 -6.85
N ALA A 57 -5.89 -3.06 -7.04
CA ALA A 57 -5.23 -3.83 -8.08
C ALA A 57 -5.42 -5.35 -7.91
N LEU A 58 -5.44 -5.85 -6.67
CA LEU A 58 -5.74 -7.26 -6.39
C LEU A 58 -7.19 -7.62 -6.72
N LYS A 59 -8.16 -6.80 -6.32
CA LYS A 59 -9.58 -6.98 -6.66
C LYS A 59 -9.81 -6.93 -8.17
N PHE A 60 -9.18 -5.99 -8.86
CA PHE A 60 -9.25 -5.93 -10.32
C PHE A 60 -8.64 -7.18 -10.97
N ALA A 61 -7.49 -7.67 -10.47
CA ALA A 61 -6.87 -8.89 -10.99
C ALA A 61 -7.72 -10.15 -10.75
N GLU A 62 -8.41 -10.23 -9.61
CA GLU A 62 -9.41 -11.25 -9.31
C GLU A 62 -10.55 -11.24 -10.34
N GLU A 63 -11.16 -10.08 -10.58
CA GLU A 63 -12.24 -9.92 -11.57
C GLU A 63 -11.81 -10.33 -12.98
N VAL A 64 -10.62 -9.91 -13.41
CA VAL A 64 -10.05 -10.30 -14.71
C VAL A 64 -9.77 -11.80 -14.78
N ALA A 65 -9.28 -12.40 -13.70
CA ALA A 65 -9.03 -13.84 -13.65
C ALA A 65 -10.34 -14.64 -13.75
N ALA A 66 -11.37 -14.23 -13.01
CA ALA A 66 -12.69 -14.85 -13.07
C ALA A 66 -13.32 -14.70 -14.47
N ALA A 67 -13.29 -13.49 -15.05
CA ALA A 67 -13.81 -13.23 -16.40
C ALA A 67 -13.08 -14.02 -17.51
N THR A 68 -11.86 -14.49 -17.25
CA THR A 68 -11.07 -15.30 -18.17
C THR A 68 -11.04 -16.79 -17.81
N ASN A 69 -11.94 -17.25 -16.93
CA ASN A 69 -12.09 -18.63 -16.44
C ASN A 69 -10.80 -19.18 -15.80
N LYS A 70 -10.05 -18.33 -15.09
CA LYS A 70 -8.83 -18.71 -14.37
C LYS A 70 -9.11 -18.80 -12.87
N GLU A 71 -10.02 -19.68 -12.48
CA GLU A 71 -10.55 -19.78 -11.11
C GLU A 71 -9.47 -19.85 -10.02
N VAL A 72 -8.43 -20.67 -10.21
CA VAL A 72 -7.33 -20.80 -9.23
C VAL A 72 -6.63 -19.47 -8.99
N LEU A 73 -6.43 -18.67 -10.04
CA LEU A 73 -5.83 -17.34 -9.92
C LEU A 73 -6.81 -16.34 -9.29
N ALA A 74 -8.10 -16.41 -9.63
CA ALA A 74 -9.12 -15.57 -9.02
C ALA A 74 -9.14 -15.77 -7.49
N THR A 75 -9.23 -17.03 -7.03
CA THR A 75 -9.15 -17.36 -5.59
C THR A 75 -7.85 -16.87 -4.97
N THR A 76 -6.71 -17.04 -5.65
CA THR A 76 -5.41 -16.55 -5.15
C THR A 76 -5.41 -15.03 -4.97
N TYR A 77 -6.03 -14.27 -5.87
CA TYR A 77 -6.12 -12.81 -5.76
C TYR A 77 -7.12 -12.37 -4.70
N GLU A 78 -8.25 -13.06 -4.59
CA GLU A 78 -9.26 -12.82 -3.55
C GLU A 78 -8.66 -12.96 -2.15
N GLU A 79 -7.96 -14.07 -1.87
CA GLU A 79 -7.31 -14.33 -0.58
C GLU A 79 -6.31 -13.21 -0.22
N LYS A 80 -5.54 -12.76 -1.22
CA LYS A 80 -4.56 -11.68 -1.03
C LYS A 80 -5.23 -10.33 -0.82
N ALA A 81 -6.31 -10.05 -1.55
CA ALA A 81 -7.08 -8.81 -1.42
C ALA A 81 -7.71 -8.71 -0.02
N LEU A 82 -8.30 -9.81 0.46
CA LEU A 82 -8.90 -9.90 1.80
C LEU A 82 -7.86 -9.69 2.90
N LYS A 83 -6.71 -10.35 2.79
CA LYS A 83 -5.60 -10.18 3.74
C LYS A 83 -5.13 -8.72 3.79
N ALA A 84 -4.86 -8.12 2.63
CA ALA A 84 -4.44 -6.73 2.54
C ALA A 84 -5.51 -5.76 3.09
N GLN A 85 -6.80 -6.04 2.87
CA GLN A 85 -7.90 -5.22 3.39
C GLN A 85 -7.94 -5.20 4.92
N GLN A 86 -7.88 -6.38 5.54
CA GLN A 86 -7.91 -6.50 7.00
C GLN A 86 -6.72 -5.78 7.63
N SER A 87 -5.52 -6.06 7.12
CA SER A 87 -4.30 -5.43 7.61
C SER A 87 -4.27 -3.92 7.33
N PHE A 88 -4.87 -3.44 6.24
CA PHE A 88 -4.98 -2.01 5.96
C PHE A 88 -5.76 -1.30 7.07
N ILE A 89 -6.92 -1.82 7.45
CA ILE A 89 -7.75 -1.23 8.50
C ILE A 89 -6.99 -1.23 9.83
N GLU A 90 -6.39 -2.36 10.21
CA GLU A 90 -5.60 -2.50 11.44
C GLU A 90 -4.38 -1.58 11.49
N THR A 91 -3.74 -1.34 10.33
CA THR A 91 -2.52 -0.54 10.23
C THR A 91 -2.79 0.95 10.18
N PHE A 92 -3.80 1.38 9.42
CA PHE A 92 -3.99 2.79 9.09
C PHE A 92 -5.10 3.48 9.90
N LEU A 93 -6.17 2.80 10.30
CA LEU A 93 -7.26 3.46 11.02
C LEU A 93 -6.82 3.80 12.44
N ASN A 94 -6.83 5.09 12.77
CA ASN A 94 -6.47 5.57 14.09
C ASN A 94 -7.70 5.74 15.01
N ASP A 95 -7.41 5.94 16.30
CA ASP A 95 -8.36 6.18 17.38
C ASP A 95 -9.22 7.45 17.19
N ALA A 96 -8.73 8.42 16.42
CA ALA A 96 -9.44 9.66 16.10
C ALA A 96 -10.38 9.51 14.88
N GLY A 97 -10.47 8.33 14.26
CA GLY A 97 -11.43 8.03 13.20
C GLY A 97 -10.97 8.43 11.79
N TYR A 98 -9.68 8.68 11.57
CA TYR A 98 -9.10 8.90 10.24
C TYR A 98 -7.89 7.98 10.00
N LEU A 99 -7.32 8.00 8.80
CA LEU A 99 -6.19 7.14 8.43
C LEU A 99 -4.85 7.80 8.76
N TYR A 100 -3.82 7.03 9.09
CA TYR A 100 -2.43 7.52 9.06
C TYR A 100 -1.99 7.79 7.61
N ASP A 101 -1.09 8.75 7.40
CA ASP A 101 -0.53 9.03 6.06
C ASP A 101 0.47 7.94 5.63
N TYR A 102 1.26 7.45 6.58
CA TYR A 102 2.13 6.28 6.42
C TYR A 102 2.50 5.68 7.78
N VAL A 103 2.94 4.41 7.77
CA VAL A 103 3.41 3.67 8.94
C VAL A 103 4.76 3.03 8.64
N ASP A 104 5.79 3.31 9.45
CA ASP A 104 7.15 2.77 9.32
C ASP A 104 7.60 2.16 10.66
N GLY A 105 7.46 0.83 10.78
CA GLY A 105 7.73 0.11 12.01
C GLY A 105 6.77 0.54 13.14
N THR A 106 7.31 1.11 14.22
CA THR A 106 6.52 1.60 15.35
C THR A 106 6.03 3.04 15.18
N TYR A 107 6.44 3.72 14.11
CA TYR A 107 6.05 5.10 13.83
C TYR A 107 4.84 5.13 12.89
N ALA A 108 3.84 5.94 13.22
CA ALA A 108 2.67 6.21 12.38
C ALA A 108 2.46 7.72 12.25
N ASP A 109 2.35 8.21 11.01
CA ASP A 109 2.17 9.63 10.74
C ASP A 109 0.70 10.05 10.86
N ARG A 110 0.42 10.96 11.82
CA ARG A 110 -0.92 11.48 12.12
C ARG A 110 -1.31 12.71 11.30
N ASN A 111 -0.50 13.16 10.34
CA ASN A 111 -0.89 14.32 9.55
C ASN A 111 -2.05 13.97 8.61
N VAL A 112 -3.13 14.74 8.67
CA VAL A 112 -4.22 14.62 7.69
C VAL A 112 -3.73 15.16 6.35
N ARG A 113 -3.66 14.29 5.34
CA ARG A 113 -3.15 14.61 4.00
C ARG A 113 -4.09 14.09 2.92
N PRO A 114 -4.12 14.74 1.73
CA PRO A 114 -4.96 14.30 0.62
C PRO A 114 -4.71 12.86 0.16
N ASN A 115 -3.56 12.25 0.47
CA ASN A 115 -3.23 10.85 0.13
C ASN A 115 -4.31 9.86 0.60
N MET A 116 -5.01 10.16 1.69
CA MET A 116 -6.07 9.32 2.25
C MET A 116 -7.27 9.18 1.31
N ILE A 117 -7.47 10.11 0.36
CA ILE A 117 -8.60 10.06 -0.58
C ILE A 117 -8.58 8.79 -1.45
N PHE A 118 -7.41 8.22 -1.70
CA PHE A 118 -7.28 6.98 -2.46
C PHE A 118 -7.92 5.79 -1.75
N ALA A 119 -8.13 5.83 -0.43
CA ALA A 119 -8.83 4.77 0.29
C ALA A 119 -10.36 4.76 0.05
N VAL A 120 -10.90 5.77 -0.63
CA VAL A 120 -12.33 5.87 -0.99
C VAL A 120 -12.62 5.25 -2.37
N SER A 121 -11.60 4.91 -3.15
CA SER A 121 -11.74 4.37 -4.51
C SER A 121 -12.20 2.92 -4.55
#